data_AF-A0AAN7TUR7-F1
#
_entry.id   AF-A0AAN7TUR7-F1
#
_cell.length_a   1.000
_cell.length_b   1.000
_cell.length_c   1.000
_cell.angle_alpha   90.00
_cell.angle_beta   90.00
_cell.angle_gamma   90.00
#
_symmetry.space_group_name_H-M   'P 1'
#
loop_
_entity.id
_entity.type
_entity.pdbx_description
1 polymer ?
#
loop_
_entity_poly.entity_id
_entity_poly.type
_entity_poly.pdbx_seq_one_letter_code
_entity_poly.pdbx_strand_id
1 'polypeptide(L)'
;MAKPSRLLSFGIVLQLSAIVLAFVAFFFPFYVINFSGGVIDNIASTSSKVTFKLSGYSCEFTNSLDSSLDTSASFSYNDDAGIQCIPILIPAGDYSALSLVMNACLSFLILGCACSLFVILFQSIMSCKETCRNCCMKIVTFIISLTPIICFIIAVFCLMGITTVFEKQTNPGGTSSEVNDLSLCQGLWCNSFYGSGSAGTVFASASVNWKPSIGWFLAIGAGFASLLACFFTLCAPRFKKTEHHHNEHHRDSNQKYHILINQ
;
A
#
# COMPACT_ATOMS: atom_id res chain seq x y z
N MET A 1 -28.23 21.91 -17.50
CA MET A 1 -27.32 21.02 -16.75
C MET A 1 -25.99 21.73 -16.55
N ALA A 2 -25.52 21.86 -15.31
CA ALA A 2 -24.23 22.48 -15.01
C ALA A 2 -23.08 21.62 -15.53
N LYS A 3 -22.03 22.24 -16.10
CA LYS A 3 -20.86 21.52 -16.61
C LYS A 3 -19.99 21.06 -15.43
N PRO A 4 -19.62 19.77 -15.33
CA PRO A 4 -18.78 19.28 -14.24
C PRO A 4 -17.40 19.95 -14.28
N SER A 5 -16.85 20.26 -13.11
CA SER A 5 -15.50 20.82 -13.00
C SER A 5 -14.49 19.76 -13.42
N ARG A 6 -13.71 20.02 -14.48
CA ARG A 6 -12.70 19.09 -15.01
C ARG A 6 -11.70 18.63 -13.93
N LEU A 7 -11.27 19.54 -13.06
CA LEU A 7 -10.36 19.23 -11.95
C LEU A 7 -10.97 18.26 -10.95
N LEU A 8 -12.27 18.38 -10.69
CA LEU A 8 -12.97 17.57 -9.71
C LEU A 8 -13.25 16.17 -10.28
N SER A 9 -13.60 16.08 -11.57
CA SER A 9 -13.65 14.80 -12.29
C SER A 9 -12.29 14.09 -12.30
N PHE A 10 -11.19 14.82 -12.49
CA PHE A 10 -9.85 14.25 -12.44
C PHE A 10 -9.49 13.73 -11.05
N GLY A 11 -9.84 14.47 -9.98
CA GLY A 11 -9.70 14.01 -8.60
C GLY A 11 -10.45 12.71 -8.32
N ILE A 12 -11.68 12.56 -8.83
CA ILE A 12 -12.47 11.32 -8.69
C ILE A 12 -11.77 10.15 -9.39
N VAL A 13 -11.27 10.35 -10.60
CA VAL A 13 -10.54 9.30 -11.34
C VAL A 13 -9.26 8.88 -10.60
N LEU A 14 -8.52 9.83 -10.04
CA LEU A 14 -7.35 9.53 -9.22
C LEU A 14 -7.71 8.75 -7.96
N GLN A 15 -8.80 9.09 -7.27
CA GLN A 15 -9.23 8.34 -6.08
C GLN A 15 -9.69 6.92 -6.45
N LEU A 16 -10.36 6.74 -7.60
CA LEU A 16 -10.69 5.42 -8.13
C LEU A 16 -9.42 4.62 -8.44
N SER A 17 -8.41 5.24 -9.05
CA SER A 17 -7.14 4.58 -9.30
C SER A 17 -6.43 4.17 -8.00
N ALA A 18 -6.53 4.96 -6.93
CA ALA A 18 -5.99 4.60 -5.62
C ALA A 18 -6.66 3.35 -5.05
N ILE A 19 -7.99 3.24 -5.16
CA ILE A 19 -8.74 2.04 -4.75
C ILE A 19 -8.31 0.83 -5.58
N VAL A 20 -8.19 0.98 -6.89
CA VAL A 20 -7.76 -0.12 -7.77
C VAL A 20 -6.35 -0.58 -7.40
N LEU A 21 -5.40 0.34 -7.21
CA LEU A 21 -4.03 0.00 -6.81
C LEU A 21 -3.99 -0.72 -5.45
N ALA A 22 -4.73 -0.22 -4.46
CA ALA A 22 -4.81 -0.84 -3.13
C ALA A 22 -5.47 -2.23 -3.18
N PHE A 23 -6.53 -2.39 -3.99
CA PHE A 23 -7.20 -3.67 -4.18
C PHE A 23 -6.29 -4.68 -4.90
N VAL A 24 -5.60 -4.25 -5.95
CA VAL A 24 -4.64 -5.09 -6.67
C VAL A 24 -3.51 -5.51 -5.75
N ALA A 25 -3.04 -4.63 -4.85
CA ALA A 25 -2.01 -4.96 -3.86
C ALA A 25 -2.36 -6.19 -3.01
N PHE A 26 -3.65 -6.46 -2.73
CA PHE A 26 -4.09 -7.63 -1.95
C PHE A 26 -3.65 -8.97 -2.54
N PHE A 27 -3.54 -9.05 -3.86
CA PHE A 27 -3.21 -10.29 -4.57
C PHE A 27 -1.71 -10.48 -4.77
N PHE A 28 -0.93 -9.42 -4.53
CA PHE A 28 0.51 -9.45 -4.74
C PHE A 28 1.28 -9.65 -3.44
N PRO A 29 2.48 -10.23 -3.53
CA PRO A 29 3.34 -10.33 -2.37
C PRO A 29 3.83 -8.96 -1.92
N PHE A 30 3.98 -8.83 -0.61
CA PHE A 30 4.43 -7.61 0.04
C PHE A 30 5.91 -7.67 0.41
N TYR A 31 6.44 -8.85 0.68
CA TYR A 31 7.83 -9.05 1.06
C TYR A 31 8.37 -10.36 0.50
N VAL A 32 9.64 -10.38 0.11
CA VAL A 32 10.28 -11.57 -0.46
C VAL A 32 11.68 -11.71 0.11
N ILE A 33 12.06 -12.95 0.43
CA ILE A 33 13.44 -13.36 0.76
C ILE A 33 13.86 -14.38 -0.30
N ASN A 34 14.93 -14.10 -1.04
CA ASN A 34 15.50 -15.02 -2.01
C ASN A 34 16.87 -15.51 -1.53
N PHE A 35 17.11 -16.78 -1.74
CA PHE A 35 18.36 -17.47 -1.53
C PHE A 35 18.82 -18.03 -2.87
N SER A 36 20.09 -17.83 -3.19
CA SER A 36 20.73 -18.39 -4.37
C SER A 36 22.16 -18.80 -4.00
N GLY A 37 22.46 -20.10 -4.07
CA GLY A 37 23.76 -20.62 -3.66
C GLY A 37 24.05 -22.03 -4.15
N GLY A 38 25.30 -22.45 -4.00
CA GLY A 38 25.73 -23.83 -4.21
C GLY A 38 25.65 -24.61 -2.89
N VAL A 39 25.23 -25.88 -2.95
CA VAL A 39 25.38 -26.78 -1.81
C VAL A 39 26.85 -27.26 -1.75
N ILE A 40 27.41 -27.38 -0.55
CA ILE A 40 28.74 -28.01 -0.36
C ILE A 40 28.60 -29.47 -0.82
N ASP A 41 29.56 -29.97 -1.62
CA ASP A 41 29.58 -31.28 -2.32
C ASP A 41 29.17 -31.28 -3.81
N ASN A 42 29.54 -30.23 -4.57
CA ASN A 42 29.67 -30.26 -6.05
C ASN A 42 28.41 -30.59 -6.88
N ILE A 43 27.20 -30.45 -6.34
CA ILE A 43 25.96 -30.85 -7.02
C ILE A 43 24.92 -29.71 -6.92
N ALA A 44 24.60 -29.09 -8.06
CA ALA A 44 23.56 -28.07 -8.30
C ALA A 44 23.68 -26.70 -7.60
N SER A 45 23.38 -25.64 -8.36
CA SER A 45 22.87 -24.41 -7.75
C SER A 45 21.42 -24.66 -7.30
N THR A 46 21.14 -24.37 -6.04
CA THR A 46 19.79 -24.39 -5.49
C THR A 46 19.36 -22.95 -5.23
N SER A 47 18.12 -22.64 -5.61
CA SER A 47 17.51 -21.37 -5.24
C SER A 47 16.24 -21.62 -4.45
N SER A 48 16.06 -20.86 -3.38
CA SER A 48 14.83 -20.88 -2.60
C SER A 48 14.29 -19.47 -2.46
N LYS A 49 12.98 -19.34 -2.44
CA LYS A 49 12.30 -18.07 -2.39
C LYS A 49 11.11 -18.17 -1.44
N VAL A 50 11.14 -17.35 -0.40
CA VAL A 50 10.04 -17.16 0.52
C VAL A 50 9.30 -15.89 0.13
N THR A 51 8.01 -16.03 -0.09
CA THR A 51 7.13 -14.95 -0.54
C THR A 51 6.04 -14.72 0.48
N PHE A 52 6.06 -13.56 1.13
CA PHE A 52 5.06 -13.17 2.12
C PHE A 52 3.93 -12.37 1.47
N LYS A 53 2.71 -12.85 1.66
CA LYS A 53 1.45 -12.21 1.25
C LYS A 53 0.66 -11.81 2.51
N LEU A 54 -0.42 -11.05 2.34
CA LEU A 54 -1.25 -10.64 3.48
C LEU A 54 -1.95 -11.84 4.16
N SER A 55 -2.35 -12.85 3.38
CA SER A 55 -3.10 -14.01 3.87
C SER A 55 -2.24 -15.21 4.29
N GLY A 56 -0.93 -15.16 4.04
CA GLY A 56 -0.04 -16.30 4.28
C GLY A 56 1.30 -16.10 3.59
N TYR A 57 2.08 -17.17 3.49
CA TYR A 57 3.37 -17.16 2.83
C TYR A 57 3.52 -18.40 1.94
N SER A 58 4.44 -18.33 0.98
CA SER A 58 4.77 -19.46 0.13
C SER A 58 6.26 -19.63 0.00
N CYS A 59 6.69 -20.89 -0.13
CA CYS A 59 8.07 -21.28 -0.30
C CYS A 59 8.22 -22.01 -1.63
N GLU A 60 9.15 -21.53 -2.43
CA GLU A 60 9.51 -22.09 -3.73
C GLU A 60 10.96 -22.57 -3.63
N PHE A 61 11.21 -23.83 -3.94
CA PHE A 61 12.53 -24.41 -4.07
C PHE A 61 12.74 -24.86 -5.51
N THR A 62 13.87 -24.45 -6.09
CA THR A 62 14.24 -24.78 -7.47
C THR A 62 15.63 -25.38 -7.50
N ASN A 63 15.76 -26.52 -8.17
CA ASN A 63 17.02 -27.22 -8.38
C ASN A 63 17.46 -27.11 -9.84
N SER A 64 18.63 -26.51 -10.07
CA SER A 64 19.16 -26.31 -11.43
C SER A 64 19.51 -27.60 -12.19
N LEU A 65 19.73 -28.72 -11.50
CA LEU A 65 20.08 -30.00 -12.13
C LEU A 65 18.87 -30.89 -12.38
N ASP A 66 17.82 -30.78 -11.57
CA ASP A 66 16.65 -31.65 -11.66
C ASP A 66 15.38 -30.91 -11.26
N SER A 67 14.64 -30.42 -12.26
CA SER A 67 13.37 -29.74 -12.06
C SER A 67 12.27 -30.64 -11.49
N SER A 68 12.45 -31.97 -11.48
CA SER A 68 11.49 -32.87 -10.81
C SER A 68 11.56 -32.77 -9.28
N LEU A 69 12.62 -32.16 -8.76
CA LEU A 69 12.80 -31.83 -7.34
C LEU A 69 12.31 -30.42 -6.99
N ASP A 70 11.80 -29.65 -7.97
CA ASP A 70 11.20 -28.35 -7.71
C ASP A 70 9.95 -28.54 -6.85
N THR A 71 9.88 -27.78 -5.75
CA THR A 71 8.75 -27.85 -4.83
C THR A 71 8.22 -26.46 -4.55
N SER A 72 6.90 -26.34 -4.52
CA SER A 72 6.22 -25.11 -4.12
C SER A 72 5.14 -25.43 -3.10
N ALA A 73 5.19 -24.78 -1.94
CA ALA A 73 4.21 -24.93 -0.89
C ALA A 73 3.69 -23.56 -0.45
N SER A 74 2.41 -23.49 -0.11
CA SER A 74 1.77 -22.28 0.42
C SER A 74 1.16 -22.61 1.77
N PHE A 75 1.33 -21.70 2.72
CA PHE A 75 0.96 -21.89 4.13
C PHE A 75 0.17 -20.69 4.62
N SER A 76 -0.81 -20.94 5.49
CA SER A 76 -1.42 -19.89 6.30
C SER A 76 -0.48 -19.53 7.45
N TYR A 77 -0.56 -18.28 7.94
CA TYR A 77 0.18 -17.90 9.16
C TYR A 77 -0.33 -18.60 10.41
N ASN A 78 -1.53 -19.20 10.36
CA ASN A 78 -2.17 -19.89 11.48
C ASN A 78 -2.01 -21.43 11.41
N ASP A 79 -1.35 -21.97 10.39
CA ASP A 79 -1.07 -23.40 10.30
C ASP A 79 0.11 -23.76 11.22
N ASP A 80 0.07 -24.92 11.87
CA ASP A 80 1.18 -25.40 12.71
C ASP A 80 2.50 -25.38 11.92
N ALA A 81 3.57 -24.90 12.56
CA ALA A 81 4.85 -24.58 11.95
C ALA A 81 5.53 -25.81 11.31
N GLY A 82 5.14 -26.11 10.07
CA GLY A 82 5.74 -27.12 9.22
C GLY A 82 7.01 -26.56 8.59
N ILE A 83 8.15 -26.89 9.20
CA ILE A 83 9.52 -26.71 8.71
C ILE A 83 9.62 -27.18 7.24
N GLN A 84 9.46 -26.28 6.25
CA GLN A 84 9.54 -26.69 4.83
C GLN A 84 10.24 -25.70 3.88
N CYS A 85 10.73 -24.56 4.36
CA CYS A 85 11.35 -23.55 3.48
C CYS A 85 12.87 -23.73 3.34
N ILE A 86 13.39 -24.95 3.21
CA ILE A 86 14.83 -25.21 3.09
C ILE A 86 15.37 -24.59 1.76
N PRO A 87 16.59 -24.01 1.72
CA PRO A 87 17.54 -23.75 2.81
C PRO A 87 17.31 -22.43 3.57
N ILE A 88 16.22 -21.69 3.32
CA ILE A 88 15.87 -20.52 4.11
C ILE A 88 15.26 -21.00 5.43
N LEU A 89 16.10 -21.17 6.46
CA LEU A 89 15.60 -21.34 7.82
C LEU A 89 14.93 -20.03 8.27
N ILE A 90 13.64 -19.89 7.95
CA ILE A 90 12.78 -18.95 8.66
C ILE A 90 12.66 -19.51 10.10
N PRO A 91 12.80 -18.68 11.15
CA PRO A 91 12.75 -19.16 12.53
C PRO A 91 11.60 -20.14 12.76
N ALA A 92 11.91 -21.34 13.23
CA ALA A 92 10.90 -22.34 13.55
C ALA A 92 10.06 -21.79 14.73
N GLY A 93 8.77 -21.55 14.51
CA GLY A 93 7.92 -20.98 15.55
C GLY A 93 6.55 -20.54 15.08
N ASP A 94 5.72 -20.14 16.04
CA ASP A 94 4.39 -19.59 15.80
C ASP A 94 4.48 -18.24 15.08
N TYR A 95 3.98 -18.19 13.84
CA TYR A 95 3.92 -16.99 13.00
C TYR A 95 2.73 -16.07 13.34
N SER A 96 2.04 -16.29 14.47
CA SER A 96 0.94 -15.43 14.93
C SER A 96 1.30 -13.94 15.00
N ALA A 97 2.52 -13.59 15.42
CA ALA A 97 2.99 -12.21 15.44
C ALA A 97 3.12 -11.61 14.03
N LEU A 98 3.56 -12.41 13.05
CA LEU A 98 3.64 -11.99 11.65
C LEU A 98 2.23 -11.88 11.04
N SER A 99 1.34 -12.83 11.37
CA SER A 99 -0.09 -12.78 11.06
C SER A 99 -0.71 -11.47 11.53
N LEU A 100 -0.40 -11.03 12.76
CA LEU A 100 -0.91 -9.78 13.32
C LEU A 100 -0.45 -8.56 12.52
N VAL A 101 0.83 -8.49 12.13
CA VAL A 101 1.36 -7.39 11.31
C VAL A 101 0.69 -7.36 9.92
N MET A 102 0.54 -8.53 9.29
CA MET A 102 -0.10 -8.64 7.97
C MET A 102 -1.60 -8.32 8.03
N ASN A 103 -2.31 -8.77 9.06
CA ASN A 103 -3.71 -8.45 9.29
C ASN A 103 -3.93 -6.97 9.62
N ALA A 104 -3.01 -6.35 10.37
CA ALA A 104 -3.04 -4.91 10.60
C ALA A 104 -2.86 -4.14 9.29
N CYS A 105 -1.87 -4.52 8.47
CA CYS A 105 -1.65 -3.96 7.14
C CYS A 105 -2.92 -4.08 6.27
N LEU A 106 -3.50 -5.28 6.20
CA LEU A 106 -4.75 -5.55 5.47
C LEU A 106 -5.90 -4.68 5.97
N SER A 107 -6.08 -4.56 7.29
CA SER A 107 -7.15 -3.76 7.90
C SER A 107 -7.04 -2.29 7.53
N PHE A 108 -5.82 -1.72 7.57
CA PHE A 108 -5.60 -0.34 7.17
C PHE A 108 -5.79 -0.11 5.67
N LEU A 109 -5.40 -1.07 4.81
CA LEU A 109 -5.69 -0.98 3.38
C LEU A 109 -7.20 -1.01 3.10
N ILE A 110 -7.94 -1.93 3.73
CA ILE A 110 -9.40 -2.01 3.59
C ILE A 110 -10.07 -0.73 4.08
N LEU A 111 -9.67 -0.23 5.25
CA LEU A 111 -10.18 1.02 5.81
C LEU A 111 -9.87 2.21 4.88
N GLY A 112 -8.65 2.27 4.32
CA GLY A 112 -8.27 3.27 3.32
C GLY A 112 -9.13 3.22 2.05
N CYS A 113 -9.45 2.02 1.55
CA CYS A 113 -10.39 1.85 0.44
C CYS A 113 -11.80 2.32 0.80
N ALA A 114 -12.31 1.97 1.97
CA ALA A 114 -13.63 2.40 2.44
C ALA A 114 -13.70 3.94 2.57
N CYS A 115 -12.71 4.56 3.20
CA CYS A 115 -12.62 6.02 3.30
C CYS A 115 -12.48 6.69 1.92
N SER A 116 -11.76 6.07 0.98
CA SER A 116 -11.64 6.56 -0.40
C SER A 116 -12.99 6.58 -1.12
N LEU A 117 -13.86 5.58 -0.89
CA LEU A 117 -15.23 5.58 -1.43
C LEU A 117 -16.05 6.75 -0.87
N PHE A 118 -15.94 7.05 0.43
CA PHE A 118 -16.58 8.24 1.00
C PHE A 118 -16.08 9.54 0.35
N VAL A 119 -14.77 9.67 0.13
CA VAL A 119 -14.19 10.83 -0.57
C VAL A 119 -14.76 10.98 -1.98
N ILE A 120 -14.86 9.87 -2.73
CA ILE A 120 -15.45 9.86 -4.08
C ILE A 120 -16.91 10.33 -4.04
N LEU A 121 -17.69 9.89 -3.05
CA LEU A 121 -19.08 10.33 -2.89
C LEU A 121 -19.16 11.85 -2.65
N PHE A 122 -18.35 12.40 -1.75
CA PHE A 122 -18.31 13.85 -1.48
C PHE A 122 -17.86 14.65 -2.71
N GLN A 123 -16.80 14.20 -3.39
CA GLN A 123 -16.37 14.80 -4.65
C GLN A 123 -17.49 14.74 -5.69
N SER A 124 -18.17 13.62 -5.84
CA SER A 124 -19.29 13.47 -6.79
C SER A 124 -20.44 14.43 -6.50
N ILE A 125 -20.82 14.59 -5.22
CA ILE A 125 -21.82 15.57 -4.79
C ILE A 125 -21.40 16.99 -5.17
N MET A 126 -20.14 17.38 -4.89
CA MET A 126 -19.60 18.67 -5.29
C MET A 126 -19.51 18.83 -6.81
N SER A 127 -19.32 17.75 -7.57
CA SER A 127 -19.33 17.77 -9.03
C SER A 127 -20.74 18.10 -9.55
N CYS A 128 -21.77 17.46 -9.00
CA CYS A 128 -23.15 17.54 -9.46
C CYS A 128 -23.88 18.82 -9.00
N LYS A 129 -23.62 19.31 -7.78
CA LYS A 129 -24.29 20.49 -7.21
C LYS A 129 -23.34 21.67 -7.04
N GLU A 130 -23.55 22.73 -7.81
CA GLU A 130 -22.74 23.95 -7.73
C GLU A 130 -22.83 24.64 -6.37
N THR A 131 -24.00 24.62 -5.73
CA THR A 131 -24.24 25.15 -4.38
C THR A 131 -23.40 24.47 -3.30
N CYS A 132 -22.94 23.24 -3.55
CA CYS A 132 -22.08 22.49 -2.65
C CYS A 132 -20.58 22.82 -2.84
N ARG A 133 -20.18 23.61 -3.85
CA ARG A 133 -18.77 23.99 -4.11
C ARG A 133 -18.31 25.19 -3.25
N ASN A 134 -18.82 25.30 -2.03
CA ASN A 134 -18.47 26.34 -1.08
C ASN A 134 -17.14 26.02 -0.37
N CYS A 135 -16.50 27.04 0.22
CA CYS A 135 -15.21 26.87 0.91
C CYS A 135 -15.28 25.81 2.03
N CYS A 136 -16.36 25.81 2.81
CA CYS A 136 -16.59 24.85 3.89
C CYS A 136 -16.58 23.39 3.40
N MET A 137 -17.34 23.07 2.33
CA MET A 137 -17.40 21.71 1.80
C MET A 137 -16.06 21.21 1.23
N LYS A 138 -15.25 22.12 0.66
CA LYS A 138 -13.90 21.77 0.20
C LYS A 138 -12.98 21.42 1.36
N ILE A 139 -13.02 22.20 2.45
CA ILE A 139 -12.24 21.93 3.65
C ILE A 139 -12.67 20.61 4.29
N VAL A 140 -13.99 20.36 4.40
CA VAL A 140 -14.50 19.10 4.93
C VAL A 140 -14.06 17.91 4.06
N THR A 141 -14.22 18.00 2.75
CA THR A 141 -13.78 16.93 1.82
C THR A 141 -12.28 16.71 1.90
N PHE A 142 -11.50 17.79 2.04
CA PHE A 142 -10.06 17.72 2.24
C PHE A 142 -9.70 16.95 3.51
N ILE A 143 -10.30 17.29 4.65
CA ILE A 143 -10.06 16.59 5.92
C ILE A 143 -10.41 15.11 5.80
N ILE A 144 -11.55 14.78 5.21
CA ILE A 144 -11.97 13.38 4.98
C ILE A 144 -10.99 12.67 4.04
N SER A 145 -10.42 13.37 3.06
CA SER A 145 -9.42 12.80 2.13
C SER A 145 -8.03 12.60 2.73
N LEU A 146 -7.74 13.18 3.91
CA LEU A 146 -6.51 12.85 4.65
C LEU A 146 -6.60 11.46 5.29
N THR A 147 -7.79 11.02 5.70
CA THR A 147 -7.99 9.71 6.33
C THR A 147 -7.49 8.53 5.49
N PRO A 148 -7.86 8.36 4.20
CA PRO A 148 -7.36 7.26 3.39
C PRO A 148 -5.84 7.35 3.17
N ILE A 149 -5.28 8.57 3.05
CA ILE A 149 -3.83 8.77 2.92
C ILE A 149 -3.12 8.23 4.16
N ILE A 150 -3.59 8.61 5.35
CA ILE A 150 -3.04 8.15 6.63
C ILE A 150 -3.15 6.63 6.74
N CYS A 151 -4.29 6.05 6.37
CA CYS A 151 -4.49 4.60 6.38
C CYS A 151 -3.50 3.86 5.46
N PHE A 152 -3.32 4.31 4.21
CA PHE A 152 -2.37 3.71 3.28
C PHE A 152 -0.92 3.86 3.77
N ILE A 153 -0.57 5.01 4.35
CA ILE A 153 0.75 5.23 4.95
C ILE A 153 0.99 4.28 6.12
N ILE A 154 0.03 4.16 7.04
CA ILE A 154 0.13 3.24 8.18
C ILE A 154 0.28 1.80 7.68
N ALA A 155 -0.50 1.38 6.67
CA ALA A 155 -0.38 0.04 6.10
C ALA A 155 1.04 -0.26 5.57
N VAL A 156 1.67 0.71 4.89
CA VAL A 156 3.05 0.60 4.39
C VAL A 156 4.06 0.52 5.54
N PHE A 157 3.87 1.31 6.60
CA PHE A 157 4.77 1.30 7.77
C PHE A 157 4.58 0.08 8.67
N CYS A 158 3.37 -0.48 8.78
CA CYS A 158 3.13 -1.73 9.51
C CYS A 158 4.03 -2.85 9.01
N LEU A 159 4.30 -2.92 7.70
CA LEU A 159 5.17 -3.94 7.11
C LEU A 159 6.64 -3.80 7.52
N MET A 160 7.10 -2.60 7.91
CA MET A 160 8.43 -2.46 8.51
C MET A 160 8.51 -3.19 9.86
N GLY A 161 7.38 -3.43 10.53
CA GLY A 161 7.31 -4.24 11.76
C GLY A 161 7.70 -5.71 11.56
N ILE A 162 7.74 -6.22 10.32
CA ILE A 162 8.15 -7.59 10.02
C ILE A 162 9.55 -7.89 10.58
N THR A 163 10.49 -6.95 10.47
CA THR A 163 11.87 -7.14 10.95
C THR A 163 11.91 -7.34 12.46
N THR A 164 11.10 -6.57 13.21
CA THR A 164 11.00 -6.71 14.67
C THR A 164 10.33 -8.01 15.11
N VAL A 165 9.41 -8.55 14.30
CA VAL A 165 8.83 -9.88 14.55
C VAL A 165 9.89 -10.97 14.35
N PHE A 166 10.67 -10.88 13.27
CA PHE A 166 11.77 -11.82 13.04
C PHE A 166 12.81 -11.75 14.16
N GLU A 167 13.20 -10.56 14.61
CA GLU A 167 14.14 -10.38 15.73
C GLU A 167 13.64 -11.06 17.01
N LYS A 168 12.36 -10.89 17.36
CA LYS A 168 11.76 -11.46 18.58
C LYS A 168 11.59 -12.97 18.55
N GLN A 169 11.18 -13.53 17.42
CA GLN A 169 11.02 -14.99 17.27
C GLN A 169 12.36 -15.73 17.43
N THR A 170 13.47 -15.06 17.13
CA THR A 170 14.79 -15.68 17.21
C THR A 170 15.37 -15.64 18.64
N ASN A 171 14.85 -14.79 19.55
CA ASN A 171 15.29 -14.65 20.95
C ASN A 171 14.19 -15.01 21.99
N PRO A 172 13.61 -16.22 22.01
CA PRO A 172 12.53 -16.53 22.93
C PRO A 172 13.03 -16.88 24.35
N GLY A 173 13.94 -16.12 24.96
CA GLY A 173 14.27 -16.18 26.40
C GLY A 173 14.50 -17.57 27.04
N GLY A 174 14.81 -18.61 26.26
CA GLY A 174 14.69 -20.01 26.64
C GLY A 174 15.98 -20.79 26.36
N THR A 175 16.42 -21.52 27.37
CA THR A 175 17.69 -22.25 27.46
C THR A 175 17.73 -23.54 26.63
N SER A 176 17.66 -23.46 25.30
CA SER A 176 17.86 -24.65 24.45
C SER A 176 18.55 -24.33 23.11
N SER A 177 19.83 -24.69 23.03
CA SER A 177 20.62 -25.18 21.89
C SER A 177 20.47 -24.67 20.44
N GLU A 178 19.76 -23.58 20.12
CA GLU A 178 19.64 -23.02 18.76
C GLU A 178 20.56 -21.81 18.51
N VAL A 179 21.83 -21.91 18.94
CA VAL A 179 22.80 -20.80 18.87
C VAL A 179 23.19 -20.43 17.43
N ASN A 180 22.98 -21.32 16.45
CA ASN A 180 23.38 -21.09 15.05
C ASN A 180 22.35 -20.31 14.23
N ASP A 181 21.05 -20.58 14.38
CA ASP A 181 19.99 -19.94 13.57
C ASP A 181 19.77 -18.47 13.97
N LEU A 182 20.00 -18.15 15.24
CA LEU A 182 19.97 -16.79 15.79
C LEU A 182 20.99 -15.86 15.15
N SER A 183 22.23 -16.35 14.96
CA SER A 183 23.31 -15.57 14.38
C SER A 183 23.07 -15.26 12.90
N LEU A 184 22.40 -16.17 12.18
CA LEU A 184 22.17 -16.05 10.74
C LEU A 184 21.11 -14.99 10.40
N CYS A 185 19.97 -14.97 11.10
CA CYS A 185 18.94 -13.95 10.83
C CYS A 185 19.37 -12.54 11.26
N GLN A 186 20.02 -12.40 12.43
CA GLN A 186 20.52 -11.12 12.93
C GLN A 186 21.55 -10.47 12.00
N GLY A 187 22.38 -11.28 11.34
CA GLY A 187 23.33 -10.81 10.32
C GLY A 187 22.70 -10.48 8.96
N LEU A 188 21.42 -10.81 8.77
CA LEU A 188 20.71 -10.69 7.49
C LEU A 188 19.43 -9.84 7.62
N TRP A 189 18.26 -10.46 7.58
CA TRP A 189 16.96 -9.77 7.42
C TRP A 189 16.24 -9.41 8.74
N CYS A 190 16.75 -9.81 9.91
CA CYS A 190 16.16 -9.44 11.20
C CYS A 190 16.34 -7.94 11.51
N ASN A 191 17.46 -7.35 11.09
CA ASN A 191 17.84 -5.96 11.46
C ASN A 191 17.61 -4.95 10.33
N SER A 192 17.28 -5.39 9.12
CA SER A 192 17.04 -4.50 7.98
C SER A 192 15.86 -4.99 7.14
N PHE A 193 14.99 -4.06 6.74
CA PHE A 193 13.85 -4.33 5.86
C PHE A 193 14.26 -4.53 4.39
N TYR A 194 15.47 -4.11 4.01
CA TYR A 194 16.00 -4.32 2.66
C TYR A 194 17.48 -4.60 2.72
N GLY A 195 17.94 -5.58 1.96
CA GLY A 195 19.36 -5.85 1.90
C GLY A 195 19.73 -7.13 1.17
N SER A 196 21.02 -7.39 1.22
CA SER A 196 21.62 -8.63 0.75
C SER A 196 22.79 -8.98 1.64
N GLY A 197 23.03 -10.27 1.85
CA GLY A 197 24.16 -10.77 2.60
C GLY A 197 24.62 -12.12 2.08
N SER A 198 25.76 -12.58 2.58
CA SER A 198 26.28 -13.92 2.28
C SER A 198 26.04 -14.84 3.47
N ALA A 199 25.45 -16.00 3.24
CA ALA A 199 25.20 -17.03 4.27
C ALA A 199 26.39 -18.02 4.32
N GLY A 200 27.61 -17.46 4.43
CA GLY A 200 28.87 -18.12 4.08
C GLY A 200 29.39 -19.23 5.00
N THR A 201 28.60 -19.76 5.94
CA THR A 201 29.09 -20.76 6.92
C THR A 201 28.38 -22.11 6.85
N VAL A 202 27.23 -22.22 6.16
CA VAL A 202 26.45 -23.48 6.05
C VAL A 202 26.26 -23.93 4.60
N PHE A 203 26.32 -23.01 3.64
CA PHE A 203 26.14 -23.28 2.22
C PHE A 203 27.28 -22.62 1.43
N ALA A 204 27.97 -23.38 0.56
CA ALA A 204 29.08 -22.88 -0.23
C ALA A 204 28.63 -21.66 -1.05
N SER A 205 29.12 -20.47 -0.70
CA SER A 205 28.87 -19.21 -1.42
C SER A 205 27.37 -18.94 -1.69
N ALA A 206 26.53 -19.00 -0.67
CA ALA A 206 25.15 -18.59 -0.78
C ALA A 206 24.96 -17.07 -0.64
N SER A 207 24.26 -16.49 -1.61
CA SER A 207 23.75 -15.12 -1.56
C SER A 207 22.30 -15.12 -1.09
N VAL A 208 21.99 -14.26 -0.13
CA VAL A 208 20.64 -14.02 0.34
C VAL A 208 20.28 -12.58 0.06
N ASN A 209 19.10 -12.32 -0.48
CA ASN A 209 18.56 -10.98 -0.62
C ASN A 209 17.13 -10.93 -0.06
N TRP A 210 16.75 -9.80 0.51
CA TRP A 210 15.41 -9.57 1.04
C TRP A 210 14.96 -8.17 0.69
N LYS A 211 13.70 -8.05 0.29
CA LYS A 211 13.16 -6.78 -0.19
C LYS A 211 11.64 -6.70 -0.11
N PRO A 212 11.07 -5.49 0.00
CA PRO A 212 9.67 -5.28 -0.32
C PRO A 212 9.39 -5.71 -1.76
N SER A 213 8.19 -6.25 -1.96
CA SER A 213 7.74 -6.73 -3.26
C SER A 213 6.64 -5.82 -3.82
N ILE A 214 6.09 -6.19 -4.98
CA ILE A 214 5.23 -5.31 -5.78
C ILE A 214 3.97 -4.85 -5.02
N GLY A 215 3.40 -5.67 -4.12
CA GLY A 215 2.26 -5.28 -3.28
C GLY A 215 2.56 -4.06 -2.40
N TRP A 216 3.78 -3.96 -1.86
CA TRP A 216 4.22 -2.80 -1.07
C TRP A 216 4.30 -1.52 -1.92
N PHE A 217 4.85 -1.61 -3.13
CA PHE A 217 4.93 -0.47 -4.04
C PHE A 217 3.54 -0.03 -4.55
N LEU A 218 2.62 -0.97 -4.78
CA LEU A 218 1.25 -0.68 -5.15
C LEU A 218 0.50 0.06 -4.03
N ALA A 219 0.70 -0.32 -2.77
CA ALA A 219 0.15 0.40 -1.61
C ALA A 219 0.67 1.84 -1.51
N ILE A 220 1.96 2.07 -1.77
CA ILE A 220 2.53 3.43 -1.87
C ILE A 220 1.91 4.21 -3.02
N GLY A 221 1.78 3.56 -4.18
CA GLY A 221 1.13 4.15 -5.35
C GLY A 221 -0.31 4.60 -5.05
N ALA A 222 -1.07 3.78 -4.31
CA ALA A 222 -2.41 4.13 -3.85
C ALA A 222 -2.40 5.36 -2.92
N GLY A 223 -1.47 5.41 -1.96
CA GLY A 223 -1.25 6.57 -1.10
C GLY A 223 -0.97 7.86 -1.89
N PHE A 224 -0.07 7.77 -2.88
CA PHE A 224 0.30 8.90 -3.73
C PHE A 224 -0.85 9.36 -4.63
N ALA A 225 -1.58 8.43 -5.25
CA ALA A 225 -2.76 8.75 -6.06
C ALA A 225 -3.86 9.44 -5.23
N SER A 226 -4.08 8.98 -3.99
CA SER A 226 -5.02 9.61 -3.04
C SER A 226 -4.56 11.02 -2.64
N LEU A 227 -3.26 11.24 -2.45
CA LEU A 227 -2.69 12.56 -2.18
C LEU A 227 -2.89 13.53 -3.35
N LEU A 228 -2.65 13.07 -4.59
CA LEU A 228 -2.91 13.89 -5.77
C LEU A 228 -4.40 14.21 -5.91
N ALA A 229 -5.29 13.23 -5.73
CA ALA A 229 -6.74 13.44 -5.77
C ALA A 229 -7.20 14.51 -4.76
N CYS A 230 -6.65 14.47 -3.55
CA CYS A 230 -6.86 15.46 -2.50
C CYS A 230 -6.42 16.87 -2.96
N PHE A 231 -5.22 17.00 -3.53
CA PHE A 231 -4.72 18.27 -4.07
C PHE A 231 -5.63 18.85 -5.17
N PHE A 232 -6.05 18.04 -6.14
CA PHE A 232 -6.95 18.49 -7.21
C PHE A 232 -8.34 18.92 -6.70
N THR A 233 -8.81 18.29 -5.62
CA THR A 233 -10.08 18.67 -4.97
C THR A 233 -10.01 20.06 -4.37
N LEU A 234 -8.89 20.41 -3.74
CA LEU A 234 -8.65 21.76 -3.20
C LEU A 234 -8.53 22.82 -4.30
N CYS A 235 -7.82 22.50 -5.38
CA CYS A 235 -7.57 23.42 -6.50
C CYS A 235 -8.79 23.66 -7.39
N ALA A 236 -9.88 22.92 -7.23
CA ALA A 236 -11.10 23.15 -8.00
C ALA A 236 -11.58 24.61 -7.81
N PRO A 237 -12.02 25.31 -8.86
CA PRO A 237 -12.47 26.70 -8.75
C PRO A 237 -13.69 26.83 -7.83
N ARG A 238 -13.84 27.98 -7.16
CA ARG A 238 -15.06 28.30 -6.41
C ARG A 238 -16.18 28.66 -7.39
N PHE A 239 -17.41 28.33 -7.05
CA PHE A 239 -18.56 28.91 -7.72
C PHE A 239 -18.63 30.39 -7.33
N LYS A 240 -18.32 31.30 -8.27
CA LYS A 240 -18.71 32.71 -8.12
C LYS A 240 -20.14 32.81 -8.63
N LYS A 241 -21.08 33.08 -7.74
CA LYS A 241 -22.43 33.48 -8.14
C LYS A 241 -22.25 34.78 -8.92
N THR A 242 -22.36 34.72 -10.24
CA THR A 242 -22.25 35.92 -11.06
C THR A 242 -23.40 36.84 -10.66
N GLU A 243 -23.11 37.93 -9.93
CA GLU A 243 -24.04 39.02 -9.63
C GLU A 243 -24.42 39.82 -10.90
N HIS A 244 -24.56 39.15 -12.06
CA HIS A 244 -24.84 39.83 -13.30
C HIS A 244 -26.30 40.27 -13.46
N HIS A 245 -27.22 39.80 -12.62
CA HIS A 245 -28.64 40.20 -12.73
C HIS A 245 -29.05 41.46 -11.97
N HIS A 246 -28.19 42.06 -11.15
CA HIS A 246 -28.58 43.31 -10.45
C HIS A 246 -28.17 44.59 -11.19
N ASN A 247 -27.20 44.53 -12.12
CA ASN A 247 -26.76 45.71 -12.87
C ASN A 247 -27.46 45.90 -14.23
N GLU A 248 -28.14 44.89 -14.79
CA GLU A 248 -28.93 45.08 -16.01
C GLU A 248 -30.24 45.82 -15.76
N HIS A 249 -30.90 45.60 -14.61
CA HIS A 249 -32.15 46.32 -14.28
C HIS A 249 -31.93 47.82 -14.02
N HIS A 250 -30.76 48.25 -13.55
CA HIS A 250 -30.46 49.68 -13.40
C HIS A 250 -30.07 50.36 -14.71
N ARG A 251 -29.59 49.60 -15.72
CA ARG A 251 -29.22 50.16 -17.02
C ARG A 251 -30.43 50.39 -17.91
N ASP A 252 -31.40 49.46 -17.90
CA ASP A 252 -32.67 49.62 -18.64
C ASP A 252 -33.60 50.68 -18.03
N SER A 253 -33.59 50.84 -16.71
CA SER A 253 -34.36 51.90 -16.04
C SER A 253 -33.91 53.30 -16.49
N ASN A 254 -32.60 53.59 -16.46
CA ASN A 254 -32.09 54.91 -16.85
C ASN A 254 -32.26 55.22 -18.34
N GLN A 255 -32.25 54.21 -19.22
CA GLN A 255 -32.46 54.43 -20.65
C GLN A 255 -33.92 54.79 -20.97
N LYS A 256 -34.88 54.30 -20.18
CA LYS A 256 -36.30 54.62 -20.33
C LYS A 256 -36.65 56.06 -19.94
N TYR A 257 -35.96 56.64 -18.94
CA TYR A 257 -36.19 58.03 -18.53
C TYR A 257 -35.57 59.05 -19.50
N HIS A 258 -34.44 58.73 -20.14
CA HIS A 258 -33.81 59.62 -21.12
C HIS A 258 -34.65 59.84 -22.39
N ILE A 259 -35.51 58.89 -22.75
CA ILE A 259 -36.37 58.99 -23.93
C ILE A 259 -37.63 59.84 -23.65
N LEU A 260 -38.11 59.89 -22.40
CA LEU A 260 -39.29 60.66 -22.01
C LEU A 260 -39.03 62.16 -21.77
N ILE A 261 -37.77 62.57 -21.62
CA ILE A 261 -37.40 63.99 -21.39
C ILE A 261 -37.15 64.73 -22.72
N ASN A 262 -36.98 64.01 -23.82
CA ASN A 262 -36.67 64.57 -25.15
C ASN A 262 -37.84 64.49 -26.16
N GLN A 263 -39.08 64.34 -25.69
CA GLN A 263 -40.31 64.54 -26.47
C GLN A 263 -41.08 65.75 -25.92
#